data_AF-A0A932ZF69-F1
#
_entry.id   AF-A0A932ZF69-F1
#
_cell.length_a   1.000
_cell.length_b   1.000
_cell.length_c   1.000
_cell.angle_alpha   90.00
_cell.angle_beta   90.00
_cell.angle_gamma   90.00
#
_symmetry.space_group_name_H-M   'P 1'
#
loop_
_entity.id
_entity.type
_entity.pdbx_description
1 polymer ?
#
loop_
_entity_poly.entity_id
_entity_poly.type
_entity_poly.pdbx_seq_one_letter_code
_entity_poly.pdbx_strand_id
1 'polypeptide(L)'
;MPKILLLFTFFLVTWTSPAAAQVQRLLPANGKLGQLVGQQHQYPLVQINREVLRLAPGGVIIDENNRFIVHGAVPANADVLYVLDSQGQVSRIILLTPTELARIEQAEKR
;
A
#
# COMPACT_ATOMS: atom_id res chain seq x y z
N MET A 1 -6.92 -63.03 40.35
CA MET A 1 -7.47 -62.11 41.38
C MET A 1 -6.63 -60.83 41.41
N PRO A 2 -7.18 -59.67 41.83
CA PRO A 2 -6.72 -58.35 41.38
C PRO A 2 -5.69 -57.70 42.31
N LYS A 3 -4.98 -56.68 41.79
CA LYS A 3 -4.86 -55.35 42.41
C LYS A 3 -4.14 -54.34 41.50
N ILE A 4 -4.87 -53.29 41.13
CA ILE A 4 -4.35 -52.04 40.58
C ILE A 4 -3.89 -51.19 41.77
N LEU A 5 -2.73 -50.52 41.67
CA LEU A 5 -2.49 -49.26 42.38
C LEU A 5 -1.45 -48.38 41.65
N LEU A 6 -1.70 -47.08 41.65
CA LEU A 6 -0.86 -46.01 41.07
C LEU A 6 0.32 -45.64 42.04
N LEU A 7 1.23 -44.67 41.87
CA LEU A 7 1.27 -43.40 41.12
C LEU A 7 2.71 -42.76 41.20
N PHE A 8 3.18 -41.99 40.19
CA PHE A 8 4.27 -40.95 40.20
C PHE A 8 5.74 -41.41 40.53
N THR A 9 6.86 -40.74 40.15
CA THR A 9 7.22 -39.29 40.10
C THR A 9 8.36 -38.98 39.05
N PHE A 10 9.10 -37.86 39.14
CA PHE A 10 9.62 -37.01 38.03
C PHE A 10 11.19 -36.78 38.01
N PHE A 11 11.72 -36.04 36.99
CA PHE A 11 13.10 -35.48 36.83
C PHE A 11 14.26 -36.41 36.32
N LEU A 12 15.37 -36.00 35.64
CA LEU A 12 16.10 -34.71 35.41
C LEU A 12 17.05 -34.79 34.15
N VAL A 13 17.39 -33.68 33.44
CA VAL A 13 18.46 -33.60 32.37
C VAL A 13 19.23 -32.23 32.40
N THR A 14 20.47 -32.16 31.89
CA THR A 14 21.48 -31.06 32.05
C THR A 14 21.92 -30.33 30.75
N TRP A 15 22.76 -29.26 30.87
CA TRP A 15 23.11 -28.26 29.82
C TRP A 15 24.59 -27.77 29.85
N THR A 16 25.14 -27.33 28.69
CA THR A 16 26.43 -26.59 28.46
C THR A 16 26.62 -26.28 26.95
N SER A 17 27.14 -25.15 26.41
CA SER A 17 27.28 -23.76 26.93
C SER A 17 27.19 -22.60 25.87
N PRO A 18 28.22 -22.17 25.08
CA PRO A 18 28.36 -20.71 24.80
C PRO A 18 28.54 -20.25 23.33
N ALA A 19 28.42 -18.93 23.04
CA ALA A 19 29.49 -18.07 22.45
C ALA A 19 29.05 -16.79 21.65
N ALA A 20 29.97 -15.80 21.67
CA ALA A 20 30.29 -14.74 20.68
C ALA A 20 29.41 -13.47 20.53
N ALA A 21 30.09 -12.33 20.29
CA ALA A 21 29.51 -10.98 20.26
C ALA A 21 29.98 -10.16 19.03
N GLN A 22 29.11 -9.30 18.50
CA GLN A 22 29.35 -8.45 17.33
C GLN A 22 29.08 -6.96 17.65
N VAL A 23 29.85 -6.04 17.06
CA VAL A 23 29.68 -4.59 17.26
C VAL A 23 28.36 -4.12 16.65
N GLN A 24 27.49 -3.53 17.48
CA GLN A 24 26.14 -3.12 17.06
C GLN A 24 26.10 -1.73 16.44
N ARG A 25 25.27 -1.57 15.40
CA ARG A 25 24.89 -0.27 14.83
C ARG A 25 24.08 0.53 15.86
N LEU A 26 24.40 1.81 16.02
CA LEU A 26 23.56 2.76 16.75
C LEU A 26 22.22 2.96 16.01
N LEU A 27 21.11 2.63 16.69
CA LEU A 27 19.75 2.85 16.21
C LEU A 27 19.13 4.05 16.96
N PRO A 28 18.09 4.71 16.41
CA PRO A 28 17.34 5.72 17.15
C PRO A 28 16.82 5.15 18.47
N ALA A 29 17.06 5.83 19.58
CA ALA A 29 16.68 5.36 20.92
C ALA A 29 15.16 5.16 21.10
N ASN A 30 14.36 5.79 20.24
CA ASN A 30 12.90 5.69 20.16
C ASN A 30 12.40 4.90 18.93
N GLY A 31 13.29 4.18 18.23
CA GLY A 31 12.94 3.34 17.09
C GLY A 31 12.05 2.17 17.49
N LYS A 32 11.07 1.83 16.64
CA LYS A 32 10.21 0.65 16.78
C LYS A 32 10.53 -0.36 15.69
N LEU A 33 10.65 -1.63 16.06
CA LEU A 33 10.87 -2.73 15.11
C LEU A 33 9.55 -3.08 14.42
N GLY A 34 9.60 -3.40 13.12
CA GLY A 34 8.45 -3.81 12.33
C GLY A 34 8.86 -4.56 11.07
N GLN A 35 7.94 -5.33 10.50
CA GLN A 35 8.13 -6.08 9.26
C GLN A 35 7.33 -5.43 8.13
N LEU A 36 7.98 -5.19 6.98
CA LEU A 36 7.33 -4.70 5.77
C LEU A 36 7.23 -5.83 4.75
N VAL A 37 6.01 -6.13 4.28
CA VAL A 37 5.73 -7.24 3.36
C VAL A 37 4.91 -6.75 2.17
N GLY A 38 5.51 -6.79 0.97
CA GLY A 38 4.82 -6.54 -0.30
C GLY A 38 4.47 -5.06 -0.58
N GLN A 39 4.06 -4.78 -1.82
CA GLN A 39 3.57 -3.47 -2.25
C GLN A 39 2.04 -3.44 -2.21
N GLN A 40 1.48 -2.54 -1.42
CA GLN A 40 0.03 -2.46 -1.20
C GLN A 40 -0.71 -1.67 -2.30
N HIS A 41 0.02 -0.95 -3.16
CA HIS A 41 -0.52 -0.18 -4.29
C HIS A 41 0.40 -0.32 -5.51
N GLN A 42 -0.16 -0.66 -6.67
CA GLN A 42 0.60 -1.04 -7.87
C GLN A 42 1.03 0.19 -8.70
N TYR A 43 1.89 1.04 -8.13
CA TYR A 43 2.45 2.20 -8.83
C TYR A 43 3.29 1.77 -10.06
N PRO A 44 3.22 2.45 -11.22
CA PRO A 44 2.42 3.64 -11.56
C PRO A 44 1.14 3.31 -12.34
N LEU A 45 0.47 2.18 -12.08
CA LEU A 45 -0.76 1.79 -12.77
C LEU A 45 -1.99 2.45 -12.13
N VAL A 46 -2.93 2.90 -12.96
CA VAL A 46 -4.23 3.44 -12.56
C VAL A 46 -5.32 2.70 -13.33
N GLN A 47 -6.49 2.48 -12.72
CA GLN A 47 -7.63 1.89 -13.40
C GLN A 47 -8.65 2.99 -13.72
N ILE A 48 -8.93 3.22 -15.00
CA ILE A 48 -9.91 4.21 -15.47
C ILE A 48 -10.84 3.50 -16.46
N ASN A 49 -12.15 3.62 -16.27
CA ASN A 49 -13.17 2.99 -17.15
C ASN A 49 -12.98 1.46 -17.39
N ARG A 50 -12.44 0.75 -16.39
CA ARG A 50 -12.02 -0.68 -16.44
C ARG A 50 -10.74 -0.99 -17.22
N GLU A 51 -10.11 0.01 -17.82
CA GLU A 51 -8.79 -0.12 -18.44
C GLU A 51 -7.68 0.15 -17.41
N VAL A 52 -6.62 -0.65 -17.45
CA VAL A 52 -5.42 -0.43 -16.61
C VAL A 52 -4.42 0.37 -17.43
N LEU A 53 -4.33 1.65 -17.12
CA LEU A 53 -3.44 2.62 -17.77
C LEU A 53 -2.22 2.90 -16.91
N ARG A 54 -1.15 3.41 -17.53
CA ARG A 54 0.09 3.78 -16.85
C ARG A 54 0.16 5.29 -16.68
N LEU A 55 0.39 5.79 -15.47
CA LEU A 55 0.76 7.19 -15.25
C LEU A 55 2.16 7.43 -15.84
N ALA A 56 2.27 8.45 -16.68
CA ALA A 56 3.51 8.81 -17.37
C ALA A 56 4.60 9.25 -16.37
N PRO A 57 5.89 9.15 -16.73
CA PRO A 57 6.97 9.79 -15.96
C PRO A 57 6.72 11.31 -15.86
N GLY A 58 6.64 11.84 -14.63
CA GLY A 58 6.25 13.24 -14.40
C GLY A 58 4.76 13.54 -14.59
N GLY A 59 3.93 12.52 -14.82
CA GLY A 59 2.48 12.65 -14.87
C GLY A 59 1.91 13.11 -13.53
N VAL A 60 0.93 14.02 -13.59
CA VAL A 60 0.39 14.71 -12.41
C VAL A 60 -1.04 14.28 -12.09
N ILE A 61 -1.36 14.26 -10.79
CA ILE A 61 -2.71 14.01 -10.29
C ILE A 61 -3.13 15.22 -9.47
N ILE A 62 -4.30 15.77 -9.77
CA ILE A 62 -4.86 16.99 -9.18
C ILE A 62 -6.16 16.62 -8.48
N ASP A 63 -6.30 16.96 -7.19
CA ASP A 63 -7.54 16.74 -6.43
C ASP A 63 -8.62 17.79 -6.73
N GLU A 64 -9.82 17.55 -6.20
CA GLU A 64 -10.98 18.46 -6.27
C GLU A 64 -10.71 19.87 -5.69
N ASN A 65 -9.66 20.03 -4.87
CA ASN A 65 -9.21 21.30 -4.31
C ASN A 65 -8.07 21.94 -5.12
N ASN A 66 -7.80 21.44 -6.33
CA ASN A 66 -6.71 21.84 -7.22
C ASN A 66 -5.30 21.66 -6.62
N ARG A 67 -5.09 20.61 -5.82
CA ARG A 67 -3.80 20.26 -5.19
C ARG A 67 -3.15 19.09 -5.91
N PHE A 68 -1.83 19.15 -6.10
CA PHE A 68 -1.08 17.98 -6.54
C PHE A 68 -1.04 16.90 -5.45
N ILE A 69 -1.56 15.71 -5.77
CA ILE A 69 -1.56 14.55 -4.87
C ILE A 69 -0.69 13.43 -5.41
N VAL A 70 -0.18 12.59 -4.51
CA VAL A 70 0.58 11.38 -4.88
C VAL A 70 -0.38 10.25 -5.26
N HIS A 71 0.09 9.31 -6.08
CA HIS A 71 -0.69 8.17 -6.54
C HIS A 71 -1.34 7.33 -5.42
N GLY A 72 -0.62 7.11 -4.31
CA GLY A 72 -1.17 6.42 -3.13
C GLY A 72 -2.20 7.20 -2.31
N ALA A 73 -2.53 8.45 -2.71
CA ALA A 73 -3.58 9.27 -2.12
C ALA A 73 -4.82 9.41 -3.03
N VAL A 74 -4.84 8.72 -4.19
CA VAL A 74 -6.01 8.68 -5.08
C VAL A 74 -7.14 7.89 -4.39
N PRO A 75 -8.37 8.42 -4.33
CA PRO A 75 -9.51 7.69 -3.78
C PRO A 75 -9.85 6.48 -4.66
N ALA A 76 -10.36 5.41 -4.04
CA ALA A 76 -10.67 4.16 -4.75
C ALA A 76 -11.76 4.31 -5.83
N ASN A 77 -12.64 5.30 -5.68
CA ASN A 77 -13.64 5.69 -6.67
C ASN A 77 -13.70 7.22 -6.71
N ALA A 78 -13.53 7.80 -7.90
CA ALA A 78 -13.79 9.21 -8.19
C ALA A 78 -14.00 9.37 -9.70
N ASP A 79 -14.82 10.33 -10.09
CA ASP A 79 -14.96 10.75 -11.48
C ASP A 79 -13.73 11.58 -11.86
N VAL A 80 -13.12 11.25 -13.01
CA VAL A 80 -11.85 11.85 -13.43
C VAL A 80 -11.87 12.30 -14.88
N LEU A 81 -11.30 13.48 -15.12
CA LEU A 81 -10.84 13.88 -16.46
C LEU A 81 -9.35 13.54 -16.57
N TYR A 82 -8.95 12.87 -17.64
CA TYR A 82 -7.57 12.44 -17.85
C TYR A 82 -7.07 12.76 -19.26
N VAL A 83 -5.76 12.93 -19.41
CA VAL A 83 -5.10 13.27 -20.68
C VAL A 83 -3.99 12.28 -20.96
N LEU A 84 -4.05 11.63 -22.13
CA LEU A 84 -3.00 10.75 -22.64
C LEU A 84 -1.90 11.57 -23.34
N ASP A 85 -0.65 11.13 -23.21
CA ASP A 85 0.48 11.65 -23.97
C ASP A 85 0.66 10.93 -25.32
N SER A 86 1.69 11.35 -26.07
CA SER A 86 2.06 10.73 -27.36
C SER A 86 2.43 9.23 -27.31
N GLN A 87 2.63 8.66 -26.12
CA GLN A 87 2.92 7.24 -25.90
C GLN A 87 1.70 6.48 -25.37
N GLY A 88 0.52 7.13 -25.25
CA GLY A 88 -0.68 6.55 -24.66
C GLY A 88 -0.61 6.42 -23.13
N GLN A 89 0.35 7.06 -22.46
CA GLN A 89 0.44 7.07 -21.00
C GLN A 89 -0.33 8.28 -20.43
N VAL A 90 -0.88 8.15 -19.23
CA VAL A 90 -1.66 9.22 -18.59
C VAL A 90 -0.71 10.30 -18.08
N SER A 91 -0.71 11.46 -18.74
CA SER A 91 0.12 12.63 -18.36
C SER A 91 -0.53 13.49 -17.28
N ARG A 92 -1.87 13.47 -17.20
CA ARG A 92 -2.63 14.26 -16.24
C ARG A 92 -3.91 13.53 -15.84
N ILE A 93 -4.22 13.56 -14.55
CA ILE A 93 -5.50 13.17 -13.96
C ILE A 93 -6.01 14.37 -13.15
N ILE A 94 -7.28 14.74 -13.33
CA ILE A 94 -8.00 15.73 -12.53
C ILE A 94 -9.21 15.01 -11.93
N LEU A 95 -9.29 14.95 -10.61
CA LEU A 95 -10.49 14.51 -9.90
C LEU A 95 -11.55 15.61 -10.03
N LEU A 96 -12.74 15.24 -10.49
CA LEU A 96 -13.83 16.17 -10.77
C LEU A 96 -14.71 16.36 -9.55
N THR A 97 -15.02 17.61 -9.23
CA THR A 97 -16.16 17.88 -8.32
C THR A 97 -17.48 17.49 -9.00
N PRO A 98 -18.55 17.19 -8.25
CA PRO A 98 -19.87 16.90 -8.82
C PRO A 98 -20.41 18.00 -9.74
N THR A 99 -20.07 19.26 -9.46
CA THR A 99 -20.45 20.42 -10.27
C THR A 99 -19.71 20.44 -11.61
N GLU A 100 -18.44 20.05 -11.64
CA GLU A 100 -17.65 19.98 -12.87
C GLU A 100 -18.06 18.80 -13.74
N LEU A 101 -18.31 17.65 -13.13
CA LEU A 101 -18.86 16.47 -13.81
C LEU A 101 -20.18 16.81 -14.49
N ALA A 102 -21.15 17.39 -13.75
CA ALA A 102 -22.45 17.77 -14.30
C ALA A 102 -22.32 18.78 -15.46
N ARG A 103 -21.34 19.70 -15.41
CA ARG A 103 -21.06 20.65 -16.50
C ARG A 103 -20.47 19.94 -17.73
N ILE A 104 -19.58 18.97 -17.55
CA ILE A 104 -19.00 18.18 -18.64
C ILE A 104 -20.07 17.32 -19.30
N GLU A 105 -20.86 16.57 -18.53
CA GLU A 105 -21.98 15.78 -19.07
C GLU A 105 -22.99 16.63 -19.85
N GLN A 106 -23.29 17.85 -19.39
CA GLN A 106 -24.17 18.78 -20.09
C GLN A 106 -23.55 19.33 -21.38
N ALA A 107 -22.23 19.37 -21.49
CA ALA A 107 -21.52 19.76 -22.70
C ALA A 107 -21.44 18.60 -23.71
N GLU A 108 -21.26 17.36 -23.26
CA GLU A 108 -21.25 16.15 -24.11
C GLU A 108 -22.64 15.79 -24.68
N LYS A 109 -23.72 16.20 -24.00
CA LYS A 109 -25.11 15.97 -24.42
C LYS A 109 -25.63 17.00 -25.45
N ARG A 110 -24.76 17.89 -25.98
CA ARG A 110 -25.11 18.96 -26.93
C ARG A 110 -24.44 18.76 -28.29
#